data_AF-A0A9N9JMZ1-F1
#
_entry.id   AF-A0A9N9JMZ1-F1
#
_cell.length_a   1.000
_cell.length_b   1.000
_cell.length_c   1.000
_cell.angle_alpha   90.00
_cell.angle_beta   90.00
_cell.angle_gamma   90.00
#
_symmetry.space_group_name_H-M   'P 1'
#
loop_
_entity.id
_entity.type
_entity.pdbx_description
1 polymer ?
#
loop_
_entity_poly.entity_id
_entity_poly.type
_entity_poly.pdbx_seq_one_letter_code
_entity_poly.pdbx_strand_id
1 'polypeptide(L)'
;IVDIGSNGIRFGLVSSLSRHLPVIYEERAPISLFEAQYSGTELIPIPEHVIVDVIDSLNRFKLLSQFYKVNDVRVLATEATRTAPNSDDFRSRIYNATGWEIELLSKDDEAKISAMGIIATYYGVEGLVMDMGGGSVELNYVIHHPKEGTIKMSDSPINLPYGAAALTKLLDEADKPRKRHELFKLLKSDLEKGLKKLNPPKSMQDEHGFTVYMCGGGLRSLGYLSMSEFESETSESSKHKVVYPIPIINGYGISAKELARITKRF
;
A
#
# COMPACT_ATOMS: atom_id res chain seq x y z
N ILE A 1 9.24 -11.38 7.71
CA ILE A 1 9.12 -10.66 6.42
C ILE A 1 9.69 -9.27 6.59
N VAL A 2 10.55 -8.84 5.68
CA VAL A 2 11.00 -7.46 5.55
C VAL A 2 10.49 -6.93 4.21
N ASP A 3 9.84 -5.78 4.21
CA ASP A 3 9.34 -5.08 3.02
C ASP A 3 10.08 -3.74 2.91
N ILE A 4 11.00 -3.65 1.94
CA ILE A 4 11.75 -2.44 1.60
C ILE A 4 10.89 -1.63 0.61
N GLY A 5 9.96 -0.87 1.19
CA GLY A 5 9.04 0.00 0.47
C GLY A 5 9.62 1.38 0.15
N SER A 6 9.01 2.08 -0.81
CA SER A 6 9.43 3.41 -1.24
C SER A 6 9.38 4.48 -0.14
N ASN A 7 8.43 4.38 0.79
CA ASN A 7 8.22 5.38 1.86
C ASN A 7 8.53 4.83 3.26
N GLY A 8 9.26 3.73 3.37
CA GLY A 8 9.58 3.10 4.65
C GLY A 8 9.81 1.61 4.53
N ILE A 9 10.65 1.10 5.41
CA ILE A 9 10.95 -0.33 5.50
C ILE A 9 10.12 -0.92 6.64
N ARG A 10 9.36 -1.98 6.36
CA ARG A 10 8.55 -2.68 7.35
C ARG A 10 9.18 -4.02 7.68
N PHE A 11 9.11 -4.38 8.94
CA PHE A 11 9.50 -5.68 9.45
C PHE A 11 8.33 -6.28 10.21
N GLY A 12 7.99 -7.52 9.87
CA GLY A 12 6.92 -8.27 10.52
C GLY A 12 7.36 -9.70 10.82
N LEU A 13 7.13 -10.13 12.06
CA LEU A 13 7.25 -11.51 12.49
C LEU A 13 5.87 -12.13 12.59
N VAL A 14 5.69 -13.27 11.95
CA VAL A 14 4.44 -14.06 12.01
C VAL A 14 4.71 -15.37 12.73
N SER A 15 3.81 -15.80 13.62
CA SER A 15 4.03 -17.03 14.40
C SER A 15 3.72 -18.31 13.62
N SER A 16 2.91 -18.22 12.56
CA SER A 16 2.57 -19.36 11.71
C SER A 16 2.09 -18.89 10.33
N LEU A 17 2.33 -19.71 9.30
CA LEU A 17 1.72 -19.56 7.98
C LEU A 17 0.27 -20.09 8.00
N SER A 18 -0.56 -19.50 8.85
CA SER A 18 -1.99 -19.77 8.93
C SER A 18 -2.78 -18.73 8.12
N ARG A 19 -4.07 -18.99 7.89
CA ARG A 19 -4.94 -18.12 7.07
C ARG A 19 -4.88 -16.65 7.48
N HIS A 20 -4.80 -16.36 8.78
CA HIS A 20 -4.84 -14.98 9.32
C HIS A 20 -3.46 -14.42 9.70
N LEU A 21 -2.36 -15.10 9.31
CA LEU A 21 -0.97 -14.67 9.51
C LEU A 21 -0.73 -13.86 10.81
N PRO A 22 -0.89 -14.47 11.99
CA PRO A 22 -0.81 -13.78 13.27
C PRO A 22 0.55 -13.10 13.44
N VAL A 23 0.54 -11.76 13.39
CA VAL A 23 1.72 -10.91 13.57
C VAL A 23 2.03 -10.82 15.07
N ILE A 24 3.22 -11.29 15.46
CA ILE A 24 3.70 -11.25 16.85
C ILE A 24 4.55 -10.01 17.15
N TYR A 25 5.14 -9.44 16.10
CA TYR A 25 5.98 -8.26 16.20
C TYR A 25 5.96 -7.52 14.87
N GLU A 26 5.82 -6.19 14.93
CA GLU A 26 5.96 -5.32 13.78
C GLU A 26 6.83 -4.11 14.14
N GLU A 27 7.66 -3.69 13.20
CA GLU A 27 8.47 -2.49 13.30
C GLU A 27 8.50 -1.79 11.93
N ARG A 28 8.59 -0.46 11.94
CA ARG A 28 8.79 0.34 10.72
C ARG A 28 10.01 1.24 10.89
N ALA A 29 11.00 1.08 10.01
CA ALA A 29 12.07 2.06 9.85
C ALA A 29 11.58 3.17 8.90
N PRO A 30 11.56 4.45 9.33
CA PRO A 30 11.02 5.57 8.57
C PRO A 30 12.00 6.08 7.49
N ILE A 31 12.56 5.17 6.68
CA ILE A 31 13.52 5.50 5.61
C ILE A 31 12.77 5.60 4.28
N SER A 32 12.76 6.79 3.68
CA SER A 32 12.08 7.05 2.41
C SER A 32 13.05 6.89 1.23
N LEU A 33 13.07 5.70 0.62
CA LEU A 33 13.88 5.45 -0.58
C LEU A 33 13.41 6.27 -1.78
N PHE A 34 12.12 6.62 -1.87
CA PHE A 34 11.61 7.47 -2.93
C PHE A 34 12.26 8.85 -2.87
N GLU A 35 12.14 9.54 -1.73
CA GLU A 35 12.65 10.91 -1.58
C GLU A 35 14.18 10.97 -1.67
N ALA A 36 14.86 9.97 -1.08
CA ALA A 36 16.31 9.87 -1.10
C ALA A 36 16.92 9.82 -2.52
N GLN A 37 16.15 9.36 -3.50
CA GLN A 37 16.60 9.13 -4.87
C GLN A 37 16.24 10.26 -5.84
N TYR A 38 15.78 11.42 -5.34
CA TYR A 38 15.54 12.57 -6.20
C TYR A 38 16.33 13.80 -5.77
N SER A 39 17.08 14.37 -6.72
CA SER A 39 17.59 15.74 -6.63
C SER A 39 16.75 16.63 -7.54
N GLY A 40 15.73 17.29 -6.97
CA GLY A 40 14.72 17.97 -7.76
C GLY A 40 13.90 16.98 -8.59
N THR A 41 14.04 17.01 -9.92
CA THR A 41 13.37 16.09 -10.85
C THR A 41 14.26 14.95 -11.32
N GLU A 42 15.57 15.02 -11.08
CA GLU A 42 16.53 14.03 -11.53
C GLU A 42 16.61 12.84 -10.57
N LEU A 43 16.53 11.63 -11.13
CA LEU A 43 16.74 10.39 -10.39
C LEU A 43 18.23 10.20 -10.13
N ILE A 44 18.60 10.13 -8.85
CA ILE A 44 19.98 9.92 -8.41
C ILE A 44 20.14 8.52 -7.79
N PRO A 45 21.36 7.97 -7.73
CA PRO A 45 21.64 6.75 -6.97
C PRO A 45 21.20 6.89 -5.51
N ILE A 46 20.84 5.78 -4.86
CA ILE A 46 20.58 5.74 -3.41
C ILE A 46 21.84 6.24 -2.69
N PRO A 47 21.77 7.34 -1.92
CA PRO A 47 22.94 7.95 -1.29
C PRO A 47 23.58 7.04 -0.23
N GLU A 48 24.91 7.15 -0.06
CA GLU A 48 25.68 6.30 0.87
C GLU A 48 25.11 6.26 2.30
N HIS A 49 24.77 7.42 2.85
CA HIS A 49 24.19 7.49 4.20
C HIS A 49 22.86 6.74 4.32
N VAL A 50 22.02 6.76 3.28
CA VAL A 50 20.76 6.01 3.23
C VAL A 50 21.03 4.51 3.16
N ILE A 51 22.05 4.07 2.41
CA ILE A 51 22.43 2.66 2.37
C ILE A 51 22.87 2.18 3.77
N VAL A 52 23.65 3.00 4.49
CA VAL A 52 24.06 2.71 5.87
C VAL A 52 22.84 2.61 6.80
N ASP A 53 21.93 3.57 6.76
CA ASP A 53 20.71 3.56 7.58
C ASP A 53 19.83 2.31 7.33
N VAL A 54 19.74 1.89 6.07
CA VAL A 54 19.03 0.67 5.67
C VAL A 54 19.73 -0.57 6.26
N ILE A 55 21.05 -0.69 6.08
CA ILE A 55 21.83 -1.81 6.59
C ILE A 55 21.70 -1.92 8.12
N ASP A 56 21.77 -0.80 8.84
CA ASP A 56 21.63 -0.77 10.29
C ASP A 56 20.24 -1.24 10.73
N SER A 57 19.19 -0.79 10.03
CA SER A 57 17.81 -1.25 10.26
C SER A 57 17.66 -2.75 10.02
N LEU A 58 18.23 -3.27 8.93
CA LEU A 58 18.16 -4.70 8.59
C LEU A 58 18.97 -5.56 9.57
N ASN A 59 20.14 -5.10 10.02
CA ASN A 59 20.92 -5.79 11.06
C ASN A 59 20.15 -5.89 12.37
N ARG A 60 19.44 -4.81 12.75
CA ARG A 60 18.53 -4.83 13.89
C ARG A 60 17.40 -5.86 13.69
N PHE A 61 16.74 -5.88 12.54
CA PHE A 61 15.71 -6.88 12.23
C PHE A 61 16.26 -8.30 12.25
N LYS A 62 17.52 -8.51 11.84
CA LYS A 62 18.20 -9.80 11.89
C LYS A 62 18.41 -10.27 13.32
N LEU A 63 18.87 -9.40 14.21
CA LEU A 63 19.02 -9.71 15.64
C LEU A 63 17.67 -10.09 16.27
N LEU A 64 16.60 -9.35 15.94
CA LEU A 64 15.24 -9.68 16.39
C LEU A 64 14.79 -11.05 15.85
N SER A 65 15.00 -11.32 14.56
CA SER A 65 14.66 -12.61 13.93
C SER A 65 15.39 -13.78 14.60
N GLN A 66 16.66 -13.59 14.95
CA GLN A 66 17.46 -14.59 15.69
C GLN A 66 16.94 -14.80 17.11
N PHE A 67 16.60 -13.73 17.82
CA PHE A 67 16.04 -13.79 19.17
C PHE A 67 14.73 -14.60 19.20
N TYR A 68 13.85 -14.37 18.22
CA TYR A 68 12.61 -15.11 18.05
C TYR A 68 12.79 -16.49 17.38
N LYS A 69 14.02 -16.90 17.06
CA LYS A 69 14.36 -18.18 16.40
C LYS A 69 13.59 -18.40 15.09
N VAL A 70 13.48 -17.35 14.30
CA VAL A 70 12.82 -17.38 12.99
C VAL A 70 13.73 -18.15 12.02
N ASN A 71 13.18 -19.20 11.41
CA ASN A 71 13.93 -20.07 10.48
C ASN A 71 13.89 -19.57 9.03
N ASP A 72 12.90 -18.75 8.68
CA ASP A 72 12.67 -18.26 7.32
C ASP A 72 12.44 -16.74 7.34
N VAL A 73 13.35 -16.02 6.70
CA VAL A 73 13.27 -14.56 6.54
C VAL A 73 13.30 -14.24 5.06
N ARG A 74 12.18 -13.68 4.57
CA ARG A 74 12.12 -13.11 3.22
C ARG A 74 12.26 -11.60 3.29
N VAL A 75 13.15 -11.06 2.47
CA VAL A 75 13.37 -9.63 2.28
C VAL A 75 12.91 -9.26 0.88
N LEU A 76 11.82 -8.51 0.80
CA LEU A 76 11.19 -8.08 -0.43
C LEU A 76 11.50 -6.61 -0.65
N ALA A 77 11.68 -6.19 -1.89
CA ALA A 77 11.87 -4.79 -2.25
C ALA A 77 11.03 -4.43 -3.48
N THR A 78 10.48 -3.21 -3.45
CA THR A 78 9.52 -2.73 -4.45
C THR A 78 10.15 -1.72 -5.42
N GLU A 79 9.31 -0.93 -6.10
CA GLU A 79 9.69 0.02 -7.15
C GLU A 79 10.92 0.86 -6.84
N ALA A 80 11.02 1.50 -5.66
CA ALA A 80 12.13 2.41 -5.36
C ALA A 80 13.50 1.72 -5.41
N THR A 81 13.59 0.44 -5.04
CA THR A 81 14.85 -0.31 -5.16
C THR A 81 15.07 -0.77 -6.58
N ARG A 82 14.02 -1.17 -7.30
CA ARG A 82 14.11 -1.66 -8.69
C ARG A 82 14.52 -0.58 -9.69
N THR A 83 14.12 0.67 -9.48
CA THR A 83 14.44 1.79 -10.38
C THR A 83 15.75 2.49 -10.04
N ALA A 84 16.35 2.20 -8.90
CA ALA A 84 17.58 2.83 -8.44
C ALA A 84 18.74 2.63 -9.43
N PRO A 85 19.46 3.69 -9.84
CA PRO A 85 20.63 3.56 -10.71
C PRO A 85 21.72 2.61 -10.16
N ASN A 86 21.85 2.53 -8.84
CA ASN A 86 22.78 1.65 -8.12
C ASN A 86 22.10 0.46 -7.44
N SER A 87 20.97 -0.03 -7.97
CA SER A 87 20.19 -1.12 -7.37
C SER A 87 21.02 -2.38 -7.06
N ASP A 88 21.87 -2.80 -8.00
CA ASP A 88 22.69 -4.01 -7.83
C ASP A 88 23.77 -3.84 -6.74
N ASP A 89 24.40 -2.66 -6.67
CA ASP A 89 25.36 -2.32 -5.61
C ASP A 89 24.67 -2.29 -4.24
N PHE A 90 23.54 -1.58 -4.15
CA PHE A 90 22.72 -1.51 -2.93
C PHE A 90 22.34 -2.90 -2.40
N ARG A 91 21.84 -3.76 -3.29
CA ARG A 91 21.48 -5.16 -2.95
C ARG A 91 22.69 -5.98 -2.51
N SER A 92 23.81 -5.85 -3.22
CA SER A 92 25.05 -6.56 -2.90
C SER A 92 25.60 -6.14 -1.54
N ARG A 93 25.56 -4.85 -1.21
CA ARG A 93 25.98 -4.35 0.10
C ARG A 93 25.09 -4.84 1.24
N ILE A 94 23.79 -4.88 1.03
CA ILE A 94 22.85 -5.46 2.01
C ILE A 94 23.15 -6.95 2.21
N TYR A 95 23.34 -7.72 1.14
CA TYR A 95 23.72 -9.12 1.24
C TYR A 95 25.03 -9.30 2.00
N ASN A 96 26.07 -8.53 1.69
CA ASN A 96 27.37 -8.64 2.35
C ASN A 96 27.29 -8.29 3.85
N ALA A 97 26.47 -7.32 4.24
CA ALA A 97 26.32 -6.92 5.63
C ALA A 97 25.40 -7.85 6.44
N THR A 98 24.33 -8.35 5.83
CA THR A 98 23.23 -9.02 6.54
C THR A 98 23.13 -10.51 6.21
N GLY A 99 23.71 -10.97 5.11
CA GLY A 99 23.51 -12.31 4.55
C GLY A 99 22.10 -12.54 3.98
N TRP A 100 21.26 -11.51 3.91
CA TRP A 100 19.92 -11.61 3.34
C TRP A 100 19.92 -11.21 1.87
N GLU A 101 19.37 -12.08 1.04
CA GLU A 101 19.12 -11.77 -0.36
C GLU A 101 17.84 -10.94 -0.49
N ILE A 102 17.91 -9.89 -1.30
CA ILE A 102 16.74 -9.06 -1.61
C ILE A 102 16.06 -9.63 -2.85
N GLU A 103 14.79 -9.95 -2.68
CA GLU A 103 13.88 -10.30 -3.77
C GLU A 103 13.20 -9.04 -4.30
N LEU A 104 13.55 -8.66 -5.53
CA LEU A 104 12.89 -7.56 -6.23
C LEU A 104 11.54 -8.01 -6.75
N LEU A 105 10.46 -7.42 -6.24
CA LEU A 105 9.12 -7.70 -6.74
C LEU A 105 8.88 -6.96 -8.07
N SER A 106 8.24 -7.67 -9.02
CA SER A 106 7.68 -7.01 -10.19
C SER A 106 6.39 -6.28 -9.81
N LYS A 107 5.98 -5.31 -10.63
CA LYS A 107 4.70 -4.60 -10.44
C LYS A 107 3.50 -5.56 -10.42
N ASP A 108 3.56 -6.62 -11.22
CA ASP A 108 2.52 -7.63 -11.28
C ASP A 108 2.50 -8.51 -10.04
N ASP A 109 3.68 -8.82 -9.47
CA ASP A 109 3.79 -9.58 -8.22
C ASP A 109 3.26 -8.77 -7.03
N GLU A 110 3.59 -7.48 -6.96
CA GLU A 110 3.04 -6.57 -5.93
C GLU A 110 1.51 -6.57 -5.99
N ALA A 111 0.91 -6.36 -7.17
CA ALA A 111 -0.53 -6.34 -7.34
C ALA A 111 -1.21 -7.67 -6.98
N LYS A 112 -0.55 -8.81 -7.24
CA LYS A 112 -1.04 -10.14 -6.86
C LYS A 112 -0.92 -10.38 -5.35
N ILE A 113 0.22 -10.02 -4.75
CA ILE A 113 0.45 -10.16 -3.30
C ILE A 113 -0.56 -9.32 -2.51
N SER A 114 -0.83 -8.08 -2.94
CA SER A 114 -1.84 -7.23 -2.29
C SER A 114 -3.25 -7.82 -2.39
N ALA A 115 -3.61 -8.40 -3.55
CA ALA A 115 -4.88 -9.13 -3.69
C ALA A 115 -4.95 -10.38 -2.81
N MET A 116 -3.85 -11.13 -2.66
CA MET A 116 -3.77 -12.27 -1.74
C MET A 116 -3.90 -11.85 -0.28
N GLY A 117 -3.35 -10.70 0.12
CA GLY A 117 -3.54 -10.13 1.46
C GLY A 117 -5.02 -9.85 1.77
N ILE A 118 -5.79 -9.40 0.78
CA ILE A 118 -7.25 -9.20 0.92
C ILE A 118 -7.97 -10.55 1.04
N ILE A 119 -7.62 -11.55 0.21
CA ILE A 119 -8.19 -12.91 0.31
C ILE A 119 -7.95 -13.53 1.69
N ALA A 120 -6.76 -13.34 2.27
CA ALA A 120 -6.42 -13.85 3.59
C ALA A 120 -7.25 -13.17 4.70
N THR A 121 -7.69 -11.94 4.47
CA THR A 121 -8.42 -11.11 5.45
C THR A 121 -9.90 -11.47 5.53
N TYR A 122 -10.56 -11.69 4.39
CA TYR A 122 -12.00 -11.93 4.33
C TYR A 122 -12.32 -13.41 4.12
N TYR A 123 -13.54 -13.83 4.48
CA TYR A 123 -13.98 -15.19 4.17
C TYR A 123 -14.11 -15.36 2.66
N GLY A 124 -14.94 -14.55 2.00
CA GLY A 124 -15.03 -14.45 0.54
C GLY A 124 -14.82 -13.00 0.08
N VAL A 125 -14.36 -12.82 -1.15
CA VAL A 125 -13.99 -11.51 -1.70
C VAL A 125 -14.49 -11.42 -3.12
N GLU A 126 -15.16 -10.33 -3.47
CA GLU A 126 -15.51 -10.02 -4.85
C GLU A 126 -15.47 -8.52 -5.04
N GLY A 127 -14.51 -8.01 -5.82
CA GLY A 127 -14.36 -6.57 -6.02
C GLY A 127 -13.04 -6.14 -6.62
N LEU A 128 -12.87 -4.82 -6.71
CA LEU A 128 -11.63 -4.18 -7.15
C LEU A 128 -10.65 -4.08 -5.98
N VAL A 129 -9.37 -4.20 -6.30
CA VAL A 129 -8.25 -3.97 -5.39
C VAL A 129 -7.55 -2.70 -5.83
N MET A 130 -7.32 -1.78 -4.90
CA MET A 130 -6.51 -0.58 -5.09
C MET A 130 -5.47 -0.51 -3.99
N ASP A 131 -4.21 -0.70 -4.34
CA ASP A 131 -3.09 -0.48 -3.43
C ASP A 131 -2.40 0.84 -3.77
N MET A 132 -2.20 1.71 -2.79
CA MET A 132 -1.54 3.00 -2.97
C MET A 132 -0.24 3.05 -2.18
N GLY A 133 0.85 2.89 -2.91
CA GLY A 133 2.22 3.07 -2.41
C GLY A 133 2.68 4.52 -2.43
N GLY A 134 4.00 4.69 -2.36
CA GLY A 134 4.65 6.01 -2.45
C GLY A 134 4.79 6.53 -3.89
N GLY A 135 5.23 5.66 -4.80
CA GLY A 135 5.47 6.00 -6.21
C GLY A 135 4.27 5.73 -7.13
N SER A 136 3.54 4.65 -6.86
CA SER A 136 2.49 4.15 -7.75
C SER A 136 1.19 3.78 -7.01
N VAL A 137 0.16 3.54 -7.82
CA VAL A 137 -1.10 2.91 -7.44
C VAL A 137 -1.30 1.68 -8.33
N GLU A 138 -1.57 0.54 -7.72
CA GLU A 138 -1.86 -0.72 -8.37
C GLU A 138 -3.36 -0.99 -8.33
N LEU A 139 -3.96 -1.30 -9.49
CA LEU A 139 -5.34 -1.73 -9.62
C LEU A 139 -5.40 -3.17 -10.09
N ASN A 140 -6.21 -3.96 -9.39
CA ASN A 140 -6.53 -5.33 -9.78
C ASN A 140 -8.02 -5.58 -9.49
N TYR A 141 -8.51 -6.77 -9.81
CA TYR A 141 -9.74 -7.29 -9.23
C TYR A 141 -9.47 -8.66 -8.63
N VAL A 142 -10.33 -9.07 -7.72
CA VAL A 142 -10.23 -10.37 -7.09
C VAL A 142 -11.62 -10.96 -6.88
N ILE A 143 -11.75 -12.25 -7.20
CA ILE A 143 -12.94 -13.06 -6.94
C ILE A 143 -12.46 -14.30 -6.20
N HIS A 144 -12.97 -14.48 -4.98
CA HIS A 144 -12.74 -15.65 -4.16
C HIS A 144 -14.04 -16.10 -3.48
N HIS A 145 -14.49 -17.30 -3.86
CA HIS A 145 -15.60 -17.99 -3.20
C HIS A 145 -15.06 -19.25 -2.51
N PRO A 146 -14.92 -19.26 -1.17
CA PRO A 146 -14.29 -20.35 -0.43
C PRO A 146 -14.91 -21.72 -0.68
N LYS A 147 -16.24 -21.77 -0.86
CA LYS A 147 -16.97 -23.02 -1.09
C LYS A 147 -16.67 -23.65 -2.43
N GLU A 148 -16.26 -22.84 -3.41
CA GLU A 148 -15.94 -23.29 -4.77
C GLU A 148 -14.43 -23.51 -4.96
N GLY A 149 -13.60 -23.03 -4.03
CA GLY A 149 -12.14 -23.05 -4.14
C GLY A 149 -11.60 -22.12 -5.24
N THR A 150 -12.45 -21.32 -5.87
CA THR A 150 -12.10 -20.43 -6.98
C THR A 150 -11.34 -19.22 -6.44
N ILE A 151 -10.17 -18.93 -7.02
CA ILE A 151 -9.47 -17.64 -6.91
C ILE A 151 -9.25 -17.14 -8.34
N LYS A 152 -9.77 -15.96 -8.66
CA LYS A 152 -9.55 -15.29 -9.94
C LYS A 152 -9.06 -13.88 -9.68
N MET A 153 -8.06 -13.47 -10.45
CA MET A 153 -7.50 -12.12 -10.48
C MET A 153 -7.23 -11.75 -11.93
N SER A 154 -6.92 -10.48 -12.20
CA SER A 154 -6.45 -10.09 -13.53
C SER A 154 -5.05 -10.64 -13.79
N ASP A 155 -4.83 -11.22 -14.97
CA ASP A 155 -3.48 -11.54 -15.49
C ASP A 155 -2.71 -10.28 -15.93
N SER A 156 -3.38 -9.13 -15.97
CA SER A 156 -2.80 -7.84 -16.36
C SER A 156 -3.31 -6.76 -15.41
N PRO A 157 -2.76 -6.69 -14.18
CA PRO A 157 -3.05 -5.59 -13.27
C PRO A 157 -2.61 -4.25 -13.89
N ILE A 158 -3.22 -3.16 -13.44
CA ILE A 158 -2.92 -1.82 -13.94
C ILE A 158 -2.06 -1.10 -12.92
N ASN A 159 -0.96 -0.52 -13.38
CA ASN A 159 -0.11 0.33 -12.57
C ASN A 159 -0.21 1.77 -13.05
N LEU A 160 -0.43 2.70 -12.13
CA LEU A 160 -0.52 4.13 -12.40
C LEU A 160 0.53 4.89 -11.58
N PRO A 161 1.21 5.91 -12.13
CA PRO A 161 2.30 6.63 -11.47
C PRO A 161 1.76 7.71 -10.50
N TYR A 162 0.81 7.32 -9.64
CA TYR A 162 0.05 8.23 -8.77
C TYR A 162 0.11 7.82 -7.29
N GLY A 163 1.26 7.27 -6.84
CA GLY A 163 1.45 7.01 -5.42
C GLY A 163 1.45 8.30 -4.58
N ALA A 164 1.35 8.17 -3.27
CA ALA A 164 1.18 9.32 -2.37
C ALA A 164 2.29 10.37 -2.50
N ALA A 165 3.55 9.96 -2.53
CA ALA A 165 4.69 10.88 -2.65
C ALA A 165 4.80 11.46 -4.07
N ALA A 166 4.55 10.65 -5.10
CA ALA A 166 4.50 11.11 -6.48
C ALA A 166 3.41 12.17 -6.69
N LEU A 167 2.21 11.96 -6.13
CA LEU A 167 1.11 12.92 -6.20
C LEU A 167 1.41 14.21 -5.43
N THR A 168 2.03 14.13 -4.26
CA THR A 168 2.46 15.32 -3.51
C THR A 168 3.37 16.20 -4.38
N LYS A 169 4.38 15.61 -5.03
CA LYS A 169 5.27 16.34 -5.94
C LYS A 169 4.52 16.99 -7.11
N LEU A 170 3.60 16.26 -7.75
CA LEU A 170 2.77 16.80 -8.84
C LEU A 170 1.86 17.93 -8.35
N LEU A 171 1.37 17.87 -7.11
CA LEU A 171 0.54 18.91 -6.50
C LEU A 171 1.34 20.17 -6.14
N ASP A 172 2.60 20.01 -5.72
CA ASP A 172 3.51 21.12 -5.46
C ASP A 172 3.84 21.89 -6.75
N GLU A 173 3.99 21.19 -7.88
CA GLU A 173 4.15 21.80 -9.21
C GLU A 173 2.84 22.43 -9.75
N ALA A 174 1.69 21.92 -9.31
CA ALA A 174 0.35 22.43 -9.61
C ALA A 174 -0.04 23.58 -8.67
N ASP A 175 0.76 24.64 -8.70
CA ASP A 175 0.66 25.87 -7.90
C ASP A 175 -0.68 26.64 -8.04
N LYS A 176 -1.40 26.44 -9.15
CA LYS A 176 -2.64 27.17 -9.48
C LYS A 176 -3.88 26.26 -9.47
N PRO A 177 -5.06 26.75 -9.05
CA PRO A 177 -6.30 25.97 -9.08
C PRO A 177 -6.63 25.34 -10.44
N ARG A 178 -6.32 26.06 -11.53
CA ARG A 178 -6.49 25.54 -12.89
C ARG A 178 -5.62 24.31 -13.16
N LYS A 179 -4.33 24.35 -12.79
CA LYS A 179 -3.42 23.21 -12.95
C LYS A 179 -3.87 22.02 -12.10
N ARG A 180 -4.31 22.25 -10.85
CA ARG A 180 -4.86 21.19 -10.00
C ARG A 180 -6.10 20.54 -10.62
N HIS A 181 -6.97 21.33 -11.23
CA HIS A 181 -8.14 20.81 -11.92
C HIS A 181 -7.78 20.02 -13.19
N GLU A 182 -6.77 20.46 -13.95
CA GLU A 182 -6.21 19.74 -15.09
C GLU A 182 -5.58 18.40 -14.65
N LEU A 183 -4.81 18.40 -13.55
CA LEU A 183 -4.26 17.20 -12.93
C LEU A 183 -5.36 16.22 -12.51
N PHE A 184 -6.40 16.70 -11.82
CA PHE A 184 -7.56 15.88 -11.45
C PHE A 184 -8.23 15.23 -12.68
N LYS A 185 -8.42 15.98 -13.77
CA LYS A 185 -8.98 15.45 -15.02
C LYS A 185 -8.10 14.37 -15.63
N LEU A 186 -6.78 14.57 -15.61
CA LEU A 186 -5.81 13.60 -16.09
C LEU A 186 -5.88 12.30 -15.29
N LEU A 187 -5.79 12.38 -13.96
CA LEU A 187 -5.90 11.23 -13.05
C LEU A 187 -7.21 10.47 -13.28
N LYS A 188 -8.33 11.18 -13.35
CA LYS A 188 -9.65 10.57 -13.61
C LYS A 188 -9.66 9.83 -14.95
N SER A 189 -9.14 10.46 -16.02
CA SER A 189 -9.07 9.85 -17.35
C SER A 189 -8.22 8.59 -17.35
N ASP A 190 -7.08 8.60 -16.67
CA ASP A 190 -6.16 7.47 -16.65
C ASP A 190 -6.67 6.34 -15.75
N LEU A 191 -7.36 6.65 -14.65
CA LEU A 191 -8.13 5.67 -13.86
C LEU A 191 -9.25 5.03 -14.69
N GLU A 192 -10.03 5.81 -15.45
CA GLU A 192 -11.10 5.29 -16.30
C GLU A 192 -10.55 4.38 -17.42
N LYS A 193 -9.44 4.76 -18.06
CA LYS A 193 -8.75 3.91 -19.03
C LYS A 193 -8.21 2.65 -18.37
N GLY A 194 -7.62 2.78 -17.18
CA GLY A 194 -7.13 1.67 -16.38
C GLY A 194 -8.23 0.66 -16.10
N LEU A 195 -9.38 1.11 -15.57
CA LEU A 195 -10.53 0.26 -15.28
C LEU A 195 -11.08 -0.43 -16.55
N LYS A 196 -11.15 0.29 -17.68
CA LYS A 196 -11.55 -0.30 -18.97
C LYS A 196 -10.58 -1.38 -19.44
N LYS A 197 -9.27 -1.16 -19.30
CA LYS A 197 -8.23 -2.12 -19.68
C LYS A 197 -8.23 -3.34 -18.74
N LEU A 198 -8.43 -3.11 -17.44
CA LEU A 198 -8.56 -4.17 -16.44
C LEU A 198 -9.76 -5.08 -16.73
N ASN A 199 -10.82 -4.51 -17.33
CA ASN A 199 -12.03 -5.21 -17.75
C ASN A 199 -12.61 -6.17 -16.69
N PRO A 200 -12.88 -5.66 -15.46
CA PRO A 200 -13.43 -6.47 -14.38
C PRO A 200 -14.78 -7.12 -14.76
N PRO A 201 -15.05 -8.37 -14.37
CA PRO A 201 -16.35 -9.00 -14.62
C PRO A 201 -17.51 -8.17 -14.08
N LYS A 202 -18.52 -7.94 -14.92
CA LYS A 202 -19.71 -7.15 -14.53
C LYS A 202 -20.52 -7.80 -13.42
N SER A 203 -20.38 -9.12 -13.23
CA SER A 203 -21.03 -9.85 -12.13
C SER A 203 -20.60 -9.37 -10.74
N MET A 204 -19.42 -8.75 -10.63
CA MET A 204 -18.93 -8.19 -9.37
C MET A 204 -19.60 -6.86 -8.99
N GLN A 205 -20.46 -6.31 -9.85
CA GLN A 205 -21.20 -5.09 -9.56
C GLN A 205 -22.55 -5.42 -8.93
N ASP A 206 -22.88 -4.70 -7.86
CA ASP A 206 -24.24 -4.62 -7.32
C ASP A 206 -24.94 -3.32 -7.78
N GLU A 207 -26.07 -2.99 -7.17
CA GLU A 207 -26.82 -1.75 -7.45
C GLU A 207 -26.05 -0.46 -7.09
N HIS A 208 -24.98 -0.57 -6.31
CA HIS A 208 -24.10 0.53 -5.89
C HIS A 208 -22.76 0.55 -6.65
N GLY A 209 -22.52 -0.44 -7.51
CA GLY A 209 -21.33 -0.55 -8.35
C GLY A 209 -20.35 -1.59 -7.81
N PHE A 210 -19.04 -1.30 -7.90
CA PHE A 210 -18.02 -2.23 -7.40
C PHE A 210 -17.70 -1.95 -5.93
N THR A 211 -17.52 -3.01 -5.15
CA THR A 211 -16.75 -2.93 -3.91
C THR A 211 -15.28 -2.69 -4.24
N VAL A 212 -14.64 -1.74 -3.55
CA VAL A 212 -13.22 -1.41 -3.72
C VAL A 212 -12.49 -1.66 -2.41
N TYR A 213 -11.60 -2.65 -2.41
CA TYR A 213 -10.69 -2.95 -1.32
C TYR A 213 -9.46 -2.06 -1.44
N MET A 214 -9.27 -1.18 -0.45
CA MET A 214 -8.21 -0.16 -0.46
C MET A 214 -7.08 -0.54 0.50
N CYS A 215 -5.84 -0.48 0.00
CA CYS A 215 -4.61 -0.79 0.72
C CYS A 215 -3.61 0.38 0.63
N GLY A 216 -2.67 0.44 1.58
CA GLY A 216 -1.65 1.48 1.63
C GLY A 216 -1.81 2.46 2.78
N GLY A 217 -0.70 3.10 3.15
CA GLY A 217 -0.62 3.96 4.36
C GLY A 217 -1.51 5.19 4.28
N GLY A 218 -1.57 5.87 3.13
CA GLY A 218 -2.41 7.05 2.94
C GLY A 218 -3.91 6.74 3.05
N LEU A 219 -4.35 5.64 2.42
CA LEU A 219 -5.75 5.19 2.49
C LEU A 219 -6.12 4.72 3.91
N ARG A 220 -5.18 4.08 4.63
CA ARG A 220 -5.36 3.72 6.03
C ARG A 220 -5.58 4.96 6.91
N SER A 221 -4.77 6.00 6.73
CA SER A 221 -4.93 7.28 7.46
C SER A 221 -6.28 7.93 7.17
N LEU A 222 -6.75 7.87 5.91
CA LEU A 222 -8.07 8.37 5.54
C LEU A 222 -9.21 7.59 6.22
N GLY A 223 -9.07 6.27 6.38
CA GLY A 223 -10.02 5.46 7.14
C GLY A 223 -10.06 5.82 8.63
N TYR A 224 -8.90 6.05 9.27
CA TYR A 224 -8.88 6.54 10.66
C TYR A 224 -9.46 7.96 10.79
N LEU A 225 -9.20 8.85 9.83
CA LEU A 225 -9.82 10.16 9.78
C LEU A 225 -11.35 10.04 9.71
N SER A 226 -11.85 9.15 8.87
CA SER A 226 -13.28 8.84 8.78
C SER A 226 -13.86 8.35 10.12
N MET A 227 -13.19 7.41 10.79
CA MET A 227 -13.59 6.96 12.12
C MET A 227 -13.60 8.10 13.16
N SER A 228 -12.66 9.04 13.07
CA SER A 228 -12.57 10.16 14.02
C SER A 228 -13.66 11.24 13.82
N GLU A 229 -14.19 11.30 12.61
CA GLU A 229 -15.31 12.17 12.21
C GLU A 229 -16.65 11.44 12.25
N PHE A 230 -16.67 10.18 12.70
CA PHE A 230 -17.91 9.44 12.86
C PHE A 230 -18.79 10.15 13.89
N GLU A 231 -19.85 10.79 13.40
CA GLU A 231 -20.92 11.33 14.21
C GLU A 231 -22.04 10.28 14.24
N SER A 232 -22.32 9.71 15.41
CA SER A 232 -23.51 8.86 15.50
C SER A 232 -24.76 9.74 15.36
N GLU A 233 -25.65 9.41 14.42
CA GLU A 233 -26.97 10.05 14.27
C GLU A 233 -27.84 9.96 15.56
N THR A 234 -27.41 9.19 16.57
CA THR A 234 -28.12 8.94 17.83
C THR A 234 -27.87 9.95 18.96
N SER A 235 -27.18 11.07 18.73
CA SER A 235 -26.77 11.98 19.82
C SER A 235 -27.17 13.45 19.59
N GLU A 236 -28.46 13.74 19.43
CA GLU A 236 -28.97 15.13 19.54
C GLU A 236 -28.92 15.68 20.98
N SER A 237 -28.51 14.89 21.98
CA SER A 237 -28.66 15.27 23.41
C SER A 237 -27.45 15.05 24.34
N SER A 238 -26.32 14.51 23.89
CA SER A 238 -25.13 14.35 24.74
C SER A 238 -23.94 15.17 24.28
N LYS A 239 -23.41 16.00 25.19
CA LYS A 239 -22.17 16.81 25.07
C LYS A 239 -20.86 16.00 24.88
N HIS A 240 -20.96 14.72 24.52
CA HIS A 240 -19.82 13.82 24.37
C HIS A 240 -19.70 13.42 22.91
N LYS A 241 -18.58 13.78 22.27
CA LYS A 241 -18.25 13.35 20.91
C LYS A 241 -18.27 11.82 20.89
N VAL A 242 -19.22 11.23 20.15
CA VAL A 242 -19.28 9.77 20.00
C VAL A 242 -18.08 9.35 19.16
N VAL A 243 -17.25 8.48 19.72
CA VAL A 243 -16.07 7.94 19.05
C VAL A 243 -16.48 6.66 18.34
N TYR A 244 -15.95 6.42 17.14
CA TYR A 244 -16.17 5.16 16.45
C TYR A 244 -15.84 3.96 17.38
N PRO A 245 -16.78 3.03 17.59
CA PRO A 245 -16.72 2.11 18.71
C PRO A 245 -15.59 1.08 18.63
N ILE A 246 -15.05 0.82 17.43
CA ILE A 246 -14.03 -0.19 17.19
C ILE A 246 -12.93 0.42 16.31
N PRO A 247 -11.81 0.92 16.86
CA PRO A 247 -10.72 1.55 16.10
C PRO A 247 -9.84 0.53 15.36
N ILE A 248 -10.46 -0.49 14.77
CA ILE A 248 -9.80 -1.53 13.98
C ILE A 248 -9.98 -1.14 12.51
N ILE A 249 -8.88 -0.78 11.86
CA ILE A 249 -8.89 -0.34 10.46
C ILE A 249 -9.09 -1.49 9.48
N ASN A 250 -8.70 -2.71 9.87
CA ASN A 250 -8.88 -3.89 9.05
C ASN A 250 -10.38 -4.23 8.96
N GLY A 251 -10.92 -4.34 7.76
CA GLY A 251 -12.35 -4.57 7.55
C GLY A 251 -13.23 -3.32 7.64
N TYR A 252 -12.68 -2.15 7.95
CA TYR A 252 -13.44 -0.90 7.96
C TYR A 252 -13.97 -0.57 6.56
N GLY A 253 -15.28 -0.35 6.46
CA GLY A 253 -15.97 0.02 5.23
C GLY A 253 -16.59 1.40 5.34
N ILE A 254 -16.61 2.12 4.22
CA ILE A 254 -17.23 3.44 4.08
C ILE A 254 -17.87 3.56 2.70
N SER A 255 -18.99 4.27 2.59
CA SER A 255 -19.60 4.51 1.29
C SER A 255 -18.78 5.50 0.45
N ALA A 256 -18.80 5.36 -0.88
CA ALA A 256 -18.13 6.30 -1.78
C ALA A 256 -18.62 7.75 -1.60
N LYS A 257 -19.91 7.93 -1.27
CA LYS A 257 -20.52 9.25 -0.99
C LYS A 257 -19.91 9.91 0.24
N GLU A 258 -19.70 9.14 1.30
CA GLU A 258 -19.13 9.63 2.55
C GLU A 258 -17.62 9.87 2.42
N LEU A 259 -16.91 8.97 1.74
CA LEU A 259 -15.50 9.18 1.40
C LEU A 259 -15.31 10.48 0.63
N ALA A 260 -16.14 10.73 -0.38
CA ALA A 260 -16.10 11.98 -1.16
C ALA A 260 -16.46 13.22 -0.33
N ARG A 261 -17.24 13.08 0.75
CA ARG A 261 -17.53 14.18 1.67
C ARG A 261 -16.30 14.53 2.49
N ILE A 262 -15.59 13.53 3.02
CA ILE A 262 -14.37 13.71 3.81
C ILE A 262 -13.29 14.36 2.95
N THR A 263 -13.04 13.84 1.74
CA THR A 263 -11.99 14.35 0.85
C THR A 263 -12.27 15.74 0.26
N LYS A 264 -13.48 16.28 0.38
CA LYS A 264 -13.80 17.66 -0.04
C LYS A 264 -13.58 18.68 1.05
N ARG A 265 -13.54 18.22 2.31
CA ARG A 265 -13.40 19.08 3.48
C ARG A 265 -11.93 19.40 3.79
N PHE A 266 -11.04 18.46 3.47
CA PHE A 266 -9.59 18.56 3.59
C PHE A 266 -8.95 18.67 2.21
#